data_AF-A0A3N7GZU5-F1
#
_entry.id   AF-A0A3N7GZU5-F1
#
_cell.length_a   1.000
_cell.length_b   1.000
_cell.length_c   1.000
_cell.angle_alpha   90.00
_cell.angle_beta   90.00
_cell.angle_gamma   90.00
#
_symmetry.space_group_name_H-M   'P 1'
#
loop_
_entity.id
_entity.type
_entity.pdbx_description
1 polymer ?
#
loop_
_entity_poly.entity_id
_entity_poly.type
_entity_poly.pdbx_seq_one_letter_code
_entity_poly.pdbx_strand_id
1 'polypeptide(L)'
;GLLEEIEQTNIIKRYHKKPVRPADFFAKIFDAKFYEYIRPKIERRLVQALELLKEKPLFLMSKDGYAADQRIEIAPEPASVLFHFRRNGEETRYFPTIKYGGQRIEFMYKDAQVIVNQQAWLLLEHVLYHFDQPLEGKKLSPFLQKRYIAVARATERKYFETFVRGLIEKHHVYAEGFSIETHQHDAVPVLKLLYVENGTSQLQLNFRYGPYLFASGGESKVTVRMQYDEAADQYTFHRIKRSLQWEEKRMQELLDRGLYRTSALFSNLEPLANGDERVSVMDWLRDQNDELSRLGYEIVQEDPHKRFFFGRTELDLTVKEGNDWFDVQAVARFGNYEVPFIQLRNHILNNVKEFVLPNGEIAVIPEEWFAQYNHLFQFSEDKKAIRLSKYHIGLLNDISEHTALTMDRRLEQLANFDAIDEIDEPRQFNGSLRPYQKAGYNWFHFLKKYRFGGCLADDMGLGKTIQTLAFLQKQKELVAPGEGPMTSLIVMPTSLIYNWQNEADKFVPELRILVHTGIGRSKEPAVFEPYDLVITTYGIARSDEELLSAYYFNYVILDES
;
A
#
# COMPACT_ATOMS: atom_id res chain seq x y z
N GLY A 1 -28.91 41.43 23.17
CA GLY A 1 -27.89 40.99 24.14
C GLY A 1 -27.97 39.50 24.43
N LEU A 2 -26.93 38.89 25.03
CA LEU A 2 -26.91 37.44 25.36
C LEU A 2 -28.13 36.99 26.20
N LEU A 3 -28.58 37.82 27.14
CA LEU A 3 -29.73 37.55 28.00
C LEU A 3 -31.08 37.76 27.29
N GLU A 4 -31.15 38.63 26.28
CA GLU A 4 -32.35 38.78 25.44
C GLU A 4 -32.60 37.51 24.62
N GLU A 5 -31.56 36.84 24.14
CA GLU A 5 -31.71 35.58 23.37
C GLU A 5 -32.40 34.46 24.17
N ILE A 6 -32.32 34.50 25.51
CA ILE A 6 -32.92 33.53 26.41
C ILE A 6 -34.20 34.04 27.09
N GLU A 7 -34.66 35.23 26.74
CA GLU A 7 -35.95 35.74 27.19
C GLU A 7 -37.08 34.87 26.61
N GLN A 8 -38.13 34.64 27.39
CA GLN A 8 -39.28 33.80 27.01
C GLN A 8 -39.82 34.16 25.62
N THR A 9 -40.00 35.45 25.35
CA THR A 9 -40.53 35.97 24.07
C THR A 9 -39.65 35.59 22.89
N ASN A 10 -38.33 35.67 23.04
CA ASN A 10 -37.38 35.39 21.97
C ASN A 10 -37.16 33.89 21.75
N ILE A 11 -37.21 33.09 22.82
CA ILE A 11 -37.24 31.63 22.71
C ILE A 11 -38.47 31.19 21.90
N ILE A 12 -39.65 31.73 22.22
CA ILE A 12 -40.89 31.41 21.50
C ILE A 12 -40.77 31.78 20.02
N LYS A 13 -40.36 33.02 19.71
CA LYS A 13 -40.18 33.46 18.31
C LYS A 13 -39.21 32.58 17.51
N ARG A 14 -38.14 32.11 18.16
CA ARG A 14 -37.08 31.34 17.51
C ARG A 14 -37.49 29.90 17.21
N TYR A 15 -38.27 29.27 18.09
CA TYR A 15 -38.60 27.85 18.00
C TYR A 15 -40.07 27.57 17.69
N HIS A 16 -40.92 28.59 17.68
CA HIS A 16 -42.34 28.49 17.34
C HIS A 16 -42.76 29.63 16.43
N LYS A 17 -43.02 29.31 15.16
CA LYS A 17 -43.29 30.30 14.10
C LYS A 17 -44.65 30.99 14.23
N LYS A 18 -45.61 30.39 14.95
CA LYS A 18 -46.95 30.97 15.13
C LYS A 18 -46.97 31.87 16.38
N PRO A 19 -47.65 33.01 16.35
CA PRO A 19 -47.79 33.86 17.52
C PRO A 19 -48.56 33.12 18.62
N VAL A 20 -47.97 33.01 19.80
CA VAL A 20 -48.54 32.34 20.97
C VAL A 20 -48.14 33.12 22.23
N ARG A 21 -49.04 33.22 23.21
CA ARG A 21 -48.73 33.84 24.49
C ARG A 21 -47.75 32.94 25.27
N PRO A 22 -46.78 33.50 26.04
CA PRO A 22 -45.83 32.69 26.79
C PRO A 22 -46.49 31.63 27.69
N ALA A 23 -47.56 32.01 28.40
CA ALA A 23 -48.30 31.08 29.25
C ALA A 23 -48.86 29.88 28.48
N ASP A 24 -49.45 30.11 27.30
CA ASP A 24 -50.00 29.04 26.45
C ASP A 24 -48.89 28.16 25.85
N PHE A 25 -47.76 28.75 25.50
CA PHE A 25 -46.60 28.02 24.96
C PHE A 25 -46.04 27.04 26.00
N PHE A 26 -45.77 27.51 27.22
CA PHE A 26 -45.21 26.67 28.27
C PHE A 26 -46.20 25.64 28.81
N ALA A 27 -47.51 25.89 28.71
CA ALA A 27 -48.53 24.94 29.17
C ALA A 27 -48.88 23.86 28.13
N LYS A 28 -48.87 24.18 26.82
CA LYS A 28 -49.44 23.30 25.77
C LYS A 28 -48.43 22.77 24.76
N ILE A 29 -47.29 23.43 24.61
CA ILE A 29 -46.31 23.14 23.53
C ILE A 29 -44.96 22.70 24.10
N PHE A 30 -44.58 23.25 25.25
CA PHE A 30 -43.30 22.96 25.90
C PHE A 30 -43.35 21.61 26.63
N ASP A 31 -42.90 20.55 25.94
CA ASP A 31 -42.82 19.20 26.49
C ASP A 31 -41.39 18.84 26.98
N ALA A 32 -41.22 17.63 27.51
CA ALA A 32 -39.93 17.16 28.01
C ALA A 32 -38.83 17.11 26.93
N LYS A 33 -39.18 16.71 25.69
CA LYS A 33 -38.23 16.65 24.57
C LYS A 33 -37.75 18.04 24.18
N PHE A 34 -38.67 18.99 24.17
CA PHE A 34 -38.38 20.39 23.88
C PHE A 34 -37.53 21.03 24.98
N TYR A 35 -37.81 20.71 26.25
CA TYR A 35 -36.95 21.09 27.38
C TYR A 35 -35.52 20.57 27.21
N GLU A 36 -35.34 19.27 26.93
CA GLU A 36 -34.02 18.65 26.74
C GLU A 36 -33.25 19.26 25.56
N TYR A 37 -33.94 19.66 24.50
CA TYR A 37 -33.32 20.27 23.32
C TYR A 37 -32.89 21.74 23.55
N ILE A 38 -33.71 22.54 24.23
CA ILE A 38 -33.47 23.98 24.38
C ILE A 38 -32.65 24.30 25.63
N ARG A 39 -32.86 23.59 26.74
CA ARG A 39 -32.20 23.89 28.02
C ARG A 39 -30.67 23.98 27.90
N PRO A 40 -29.96 23.07 27.20
CA PRO A 40 -28.51 23.18 27.02
C PRO A 40 -28.05 24.41 26.22
N LYS A 41 -28.92 24.99 25.38
CA LYS A 41 -28.62 26.24 24.65
C LYS A 41 -28.79 27.46 25.54
N ILE A 42 -29.83 27.46 26.38
CA ILE A 42 -30.05 28.50 27.41
C ILE A 42 -28.89 28.51 28.39
N GLU A 43 -28.51 27.34 28.90
CA GLU A 43 -27.42 27.22 29.89
C GLU A 43 -26.08 27.70 29.31
N ARG A 44 -25.77 27.41 28.04
CA ARG A 44 -24.58 27.99 27.36
C ARG A 44 -24.58 29.52 27.38
N ARG A 45 -25.72 30.16 27.09
CA ARG A 45 -25.85 31.62 27.12
C ARG A 45 -25.75 32.18 28.54
N LEU A 46 -26.32 31.49 29.53
CA LEU A 46 -26.21 31.86 30.94
C LEU A 46 -24.76 31.82 31.43
N VAL A 47 -23.99 30.78 31.10
CA VAL A 47 -22.56 30.70 31.45
C VAL A 47 -21.80 31.88 30.83
N GLN A 48 -22.02 32.16 29.55
CA GLN A 48 -21.39 33.30 28.87
C GLN A 48 -21.76 34.64 29.53
N ALA A 49 -23.02 34.81 29.93
CA ALA A 49 -23.46 36.03 30.60
C ALA A 49 -22.86 36.17 32.00
N LEU A 50 -22.86 35.10 32.81
CA LEU A 50 -22.31 35.12 34.17
C LEU A 50 -20.81 35.42 34.19
N GLU A 51 -20.06 34.90 33.23
CA GLU A 51 -18.63 35.23 33.06
C GLU A 51 -18.40 36.73 32.79
N LEU A 52 -19.25 37.37 31.98
CA LEU A 52 -19.19 38.82 31.70
C LEU A 52 -19.70 39.70 32.85
N LEU A 53 -20.41 39.12 33.81
CA LEU A 53 -21.02 39.83 34.94
C LEU A 53 -20.15 39.83 36.19
N LYS A 54 -18.99 39.15 36.20
CA LYS A 54 -18.09 39.03 37.37
C LYS A 54 -17.75 40.36 38.05
N GLU A 55 -17.59 41.43 37.28
CA GLU A 55 -17.23 42.76 37.79
C GLU A 55 -18.43 43.70 37.99
N LYS A 56 -19.65 43.22 37.75
CA LYS A 56 -20.87 44.03 37.83
C LYS A 56 -21.68 43.67 39.07
N PRO A 57 -22.42 44.64 39.65
CA PRO A 57 -23.30 44.34 40.76
C PRO A 57 -24.45 43.44 40.27
N LEU A 58 -24.61 42.29 40.92
CA LEU A 58 -25.67 41.32 40.66
C LEU A 58 -26.66 41.33 41.82
N PHE A 59 -27.96 41.24 41.52
CA PHE A 59 -29.02 41.21 42.52
C PHE A 59 -30.00 40.08 42.22
N LEU A 60 -30.51 39.45 43.27
CA LEU A 60 -31.66 38.55 43.23
C LEU A 60 -32.92 39.40 43.31
N MET A 61 -33.88 39.11 42.42
CA MET A 61 -35.19 39.75 42.43
C MET A 61 -36.06 39.14 43.55
N SER A 62 -36.76 40.00 44.30
CA SER A 62 -37.73 39.55 45.32
C SER A 62 -38.92 38.82 44.70
N LYS A 63 -39.68 38.11 45.54
CA LYS A 63 -40.95 37.48 45.15
C LYS A 63 -42.00 38.49 44.68
N ASP A 64 -41.91 39.74 45.16
CA ASP A 64 -42.81 40.84 44.80
C ASP A 64 -42.33 41.61 43.55
N GLY A 65 -41.25 41.14 42.90
CA GLY A 65 -40.76 41.68 41.63
C GLY A 65 -39.79 42.85 41.75
N TYR A 66 -39.36 43.21 42.96
CA TYR A 66 -38.31 44.20 43.17
C TYR A 66 -36.94 43.66 42.70
N ALA A 67 -36.37 44.26 41.65
CA ALA A 67 -35.21 43.73 40.93
C ALA A 67 -33.87 43.80 41.69
N ALA A 68 -33.76 44.65 42.72
CA ALA A 68 -32.52 44.91 43.46
C ALA A 68 -32.62 44.54 44.95
N ASP A 69 -33.33 43.45 45.27
CA ASP A 69 -33.65 43.07 46.65
C ASP A 69 -32.43 42.60 47.43
N GLN A 70 -31.81 41.51 46.97
CA GLN A 70 -30.68 40.89 47.65
C GLN A 70 -29.46 40.93 46.74
N ARG A 71 -28.39 41.61 47.18
CA ARG A 71 -27.12 41.61 46.44
C ARG A 71 -26.51 40.20 46.44
N ILE A 72 -26.04 39.78 45.27
CA ILE A 72 -25.28 38.54 45.07
C ILE A 72 -23.84 38.92 44.73
N GLU A 73 -22.90 38.24 45.36
CA GLU A 73 -21.48 38.34 45.05
C GLU A 73 -21.03 37.11 44.26
N ILE A 74 -20.36 37.31 43.13
CA ILE A 74 -19.73 36.19 42.43
C ILE A 74 -18.39 35.92 43.10
N ALA A 75 -18.14 34.66 43.47
CA ALA A 75 -16.87 34.26 44.05
C ALA A 75 -15.73 34.64 43.07
N PRO A 76 -14.71 35.40 43.49
CA PRO A 76 -13.62 35.82 42.61
C PRO A 76 -12.76 34.65 42.13
N GLU A 77 -12.61 33.63 42.98
CA GLU A 77 -11.85 32.42 42.67
C GLU A 77 -12.78 31.21 42.49
N PRO A 78 -12.38 30.20 41.69
CA PRO A 78 -13.16 28.98 41.58
C PRO A 78 -13.08 28.13 42.85
N ALA A 79 -14.21 27.52 43.21
CA ALA A 79 -14.26 26.45 44.20
C ALA A 79 -13.81 25.10 43.59
N SER A 80 -13.27 24.23 44.44
CA SER A 80 -12.90 22.86 44.07
C SER A 80 -13.91 21.86 44.63
N VAL A 81 -14.14 20.77 43.89
CA VAL A 81 -15.04 19.68 44.30
C VAL A 81 -14.27 18.36 44.43
N LEU A 82 -14.56 17.62 45.50
CA LEU A 82 -14.04 16.27 45.72
C LEU A 82 -15.21 15.33 45.99
N PHE A 83 -15.27 14.23 45.24
CA PHE A 83 -16.30 13.21 45.40
C PHE A 83 -15.80 12.09 46.30
N HIS A 84 -16.59 11.71 47.30
CA HIS A 84 -16.26 10.67 48.27
C HIS A 84 -17.14 9.46 48.03
N PHE A 85 -16.52 8.28 48.00
CA PHE A 85 -17.20 7.00 48.08
C PHE A 85 -16.71 6.24 49.29
N ARG A 86 -17.64 5.76 50.11
CA ARG A 86 -17.36 4.88 51.25
C ARG A 86 -18.19 3.63 51.13
N ARG A 87 -17.54 2.52 50.80
CA ARG A 87 -18.14 1.20 50.66
C ARG A 87 -17.98 0.43 51.97
N ASN A 88 -19.07 -0.12 52.47
CA ASN A 88 -19.10 -1.03 53.61
C ASN A 88 -19.81 -2.34 53.21
N GLY A 89 -20.07 -3.23 54.17
CA GLY A 89 -20.72 -4.51 53.91
C GLY A 89 -22.14 -4.42 53.33
N GLU A 90 -22.86 -3.32 53.59
CA GLU A 90 -24.29 -3.17 53.28
C GLU A 90 -24.56 -2.24 52.08
N GLU A 91 -23.79 -1.17 51.94
CA GLU A 91 -24.00 -0.12 50.93
C GLU A 91 -22.71 0.61 50.57
N THR A 92 -22.73 1.27 49.40
CA THR A 92 -21.77 2.31 49.07
C THR A 92 -22.41 3.69 49.24
N ARG A 93 -21.80 4.53 50.09
CA ARG A 93 -22.20 5.93 50.30
C ARG A 93 -21.42 6.86 49.38
N TYR A 94 -22.12 7.66 48.60
CA TYR A 94 -21.56 8.66 47.69
C TYR A 94 -21.95 10.08 48.13
N PHE A 95 -20.98 11.00 48.25
CA PHE A 95 -21.25 12.42 48.54
C PHE A 95 -20.12 13.35 48.08
N PRO A 96 -20.42 14.58 47.62
CA PRO A 96 -19.42 15.58 47.30
C PRO A 96 -19.06 16.46 48.50
N THR A 97 -17.83 16.99 48.49
CA THR A 97 -17.39 18.10 49.34
C THR A 97 -16.88 19.23 48.46
N ILE A 98 -17.23 20.46 48.80
CA ILE A 98 -16.79 21.65 48.08
C ILE A 98 -15.83 22.43 48.99
N LYS A 99 -14.71 22.90 48.42
CA LYS A 99 -13.77 23.79 49.10
C LYS A 99 -13.60 25.09 48.34
N TYR A 100 -13.58 26.20 49.06
CA TYR A 100 -13.32 27.54 48.55
C TYR A 100 -12.25 28.20 49.42
N GLY A 101 -11.20 28.78 48.81
CA GLY A 101 -10.05 29.32 49.56
C GLY A 101 -9.37 28.30 50.48
N GLY A 102 -9.40 27.00 50.12
CA GLY A 102 -8.89 25.89 50.94
C GLY A 102 -9.82 25.43 52.07
N GLN A 103 -10.88 26.18 52.40
CA GLN A 103 -11.83 25.84 53.45
C GLN A 103 -13.05 25.11 52.88
N ARG A 104 -13.57 24.13 53.63
CA ARG A 104 -14.79 23.40 53.23
C ARG A 104 -16.02 24.28 53.45
N ILE A 105 -16.87 24.40 52.43
CA ILE A 105 -18.16 25.08 52.55
C ILE A 105 -19.26 24.07 52.84
N GLU A 106 -20.17 24.42 53.76
CA GLU A 106 -21.36 23.64 54.06
C GLU A 106 -22.53 24.13 53.22
N PHE A 107 -22.89 23.37 52.19
CA PHE A 107 -23.98 23.73 51.27
C PHE A 107 -25.24 22.87 51.43
N MET A 108 -25.13 21.73 52.12
CA MET A 108 -26.23 20.79 52.32
C MET A 108 -27.21 21.37 53.36
N TYR A 109 -28.50 21.38 53.08
CA TYR A 109 -29.55 21.95 53.95
C TYR A 109 -29.38 23.44 54.29
N LYS A 110 -28.71 24.20 53.39
CA LYS A 110 -28.43 25.63 53.54
C LYS A 110 -29.07 26.48 52.43
N ASP A 111 -30.24 26.05 51.94
CA ASP A 111 -30.97 26.69 50.83
C ASP A 111 -30.13 26.96 49.57
N ALA A 112 -29.08 26.15 49.37
CA ALA A 112 -28.21 26.25 48.21
C ALA A 112 -28.96 25.91 46.92
N GLN A 113 -28.67 26.62 45.83
CA GLN A 113 -29.34 26.46 44.54
C GLN A 113 -28.33 26.32 43.41
N VAL A 114 -28.53 25.31 42.57
CA VAL A 114 -27.76 25.14 41.33
C VAL A 114 -28.43 26.00 40.24
N ILE A 115 -27.78 27.08 39.84
CA ILE A 115 -28.29 28.04 38.86
C ILE A 115 -28.13 27.51 37.43
N VAL A 116 -27.00 26.89 37.14
CA VAL A 116 -26.65 26.32 35.83
C VAL A 116 -26.23 24.87 36.00
N ASN A 117 -26.75 23.95 35.16
CA ASN A 117 -26.39 22.52 35.25
C ASN A 117 -25.22 22.13 34.35
N GLN A 118 -25.09 22.71 33.15
CA GLN A 118 -24.06 22.33 32.20
C GLN A 118 -22.64 22.56 32.72
N GLN A 119 -22.40 23.74 33.30
CA GLN A 119 -21.26 24.05 34.15
C GLN A 119 -21.86 24.58 35.44
N ALA A 120 -21.60 23.92 36.56
CA ALA A 120 -22.25 24.22 37.82
C ALA A 120 -21.93 25.66 38.25
N TRP A 121 -22.99 26.41 38.56
CA TRP A 121 -22.92 27.66 39.31
C TRP A 121 -23.83 27.48 40.52
N LEU A 122 -23.26 27.53 41.72
CA LEU A 122 -23.94 27.23 42.97
C LEU A 122 -24.14 28.52 43.75
N LEU A 123 -25.39 28.96 43.91
CA LEU A 123 -25.74 30.02 44.83
C LEU A 123 -25.86 29.42 46.23
N LEU A 124 -25.08 29.94 47.17
CA LEU A 124 -25.15 29.59 48.59
C LEU A 124 -25.19 30.89 49.37
N GLU A 125 -26.28 31.09 50.12
CA GLU A 125 -26.57 32.35 50.80
C GLU A 125 -26.57 33.55 49.84
N HIS A 126 -25.54 34.38 49.88
CA HIS A 126 -25.37 35.57 49.03
C HIS A 126 -24.23 35.43 48.01
N VAL A 127 -23.57 34.27 47.95
CA VAL A 127 -22.38 34.06 47.13
C VAL A 127 -22.66 33.03 46.04
N LEU A 128 -22.31 33.39 44.81
CA LEU A 128 -22.42 32.56 43.64
C LEU A 128 -21.06 31.95 43.29
N TYR A 129 -20.91 30.66 43.59
CA TYR A 129 -19.69 29.89 43.38
C TYR A 129 -19.64 29.27 41.97
N HIS A 130 -18.48 29.40 41.32
CA HIS A 130 -18.13 28.66 40.11
C HIS A 130 -16.99 27.66 40.42
N PHE A 131 -16.73 26.70 39.52
CA PHE A 131 -15.79 25.60 39.80
C PHE A 131 -14.57 25.58 38.87
N ASP A 132 -13.47 25.04 39.39
CA ASP A 132 -12.16 24.91 38.70
C ASP A 132 -12.13 23.81 37.63
N GLN A 133 -13.02 22.83 37.75
CA GLN A 133 -13.17 21.71 36.82
C GLN A 133 -14.56 21.70 36.17
N PRO A 134 -14.70 21.11 34.97
CA PRO A 134 -16.01 20.91 34.35
C PRO A 134 -16.93 20.08 35.26
N LEU A 135 -17.97 20.69 35.81
CA LEU A 135 -18.84 20.07 36.80
C LEU A 135 -20.30 20.20 36.40
N GLU A 136 -20.99 19.07 36.24
CA GLU A 136 -22.43 19.08 35.99
C GLU A 136 -23.19 19.32 37.29
N GLY A 137 -24.03 20.37 37.32
CA GLY A 137 -24.83 20.76 38.48
C GLY A 137 -25.75 19.65 39.00
N LYS A 138 -26.24 18.77 38.12
CA LYS A 138 -27.01 17.57 38.49
C LYS A 138 -26.26 16.61 39.43
N LYS A 139 -24.93 16.66 39.48
CA LYS A 139 -24.12 15.89 40.44
C LYS A 139 -24.14 16.48 41.84
N LEU A 140 -24.49 17.77 41.99
CA LEU A 140 -24.63 18.47 43.26
C LEU A 140 -26.09 18.53 43.73
N SER A 141 -27.05 18.64 42.80
CA SER A 141 -28.48 18.84 43.12
C SER A 141 -29.08 17.87 44.14
N PRO A 142 -28.77 16.55 44.11
CA PRO A 142 -29.28 15.62 45.13
C PRO A 142 -28.82 15.96 46.56
N PHE A 143 -27.65 16.58 46.69
CA PHE A 143 -27.01 16.84 47.98
C PHE A 143 -27.42 18.17 48.61
N LEU A 144 -28.21 19.00 47.90
CA LEU A 144 -28.81 20.19 48.49
C LEU A 144 -29.73 19.83 49.67
N GLN A 145 -30.37 18.65 49.60
CA GLN A 145 -31.31 18.14 50.61
C GLN A 145 -30.94 16.75 51.15
N LYS A 146 -29.76 16.22 50.81
CA LYS A 146 -29.29 14.90 51.24
C LYS A 146 -27.81 14.95 51.64
N ARG A 147 -27.45 14.26 52.73
CA ARG A 147 -26.03 14.14 53.13
C ARG A 147 -25.22 13.22 52.21
N TYR A 148 -25.83 12.14 51.75
CA TYR A 148 -25.21 11.16 50.85
C TYR A 148 -26.28 10.43 50.02
N ILE A 149 -25.84 9.76 48.95
CA ILE A 149 -26.63 8.78 48.20
C ILE A 149 -26.17 7.39 48.65
N ALA A 150 -27.12 6.55 49.05
CA ALA A 150 -26.92 5.14 49.37
C ALA A 150 -27.09 4.28 48.11
N VAL A 151 -26.09 3.47 47.79
CA VAL A 151 -26.13 2.51 46.69
C VAL A 151 -26.11 1.11 47.28
N ALA A 152 -27.20 0.37 47.09
CA ALA A 152 -27.34 -0.99 47.60
C ALA A 152 -26.43 -1.97 46.84
N ARG A 153 -25.97 -3.03 47.52
CA ARG A 153 -25.11 -4.08 46.92
C ARG A 153 -25.65 -4.66 45.61
N ALA A 154 -26.97 -4.86 45.53
CA ALA A 154 -27.63 -5.44 44.35
C ALA A 154 -27.45 -4.59 43.07
N THR A 155 -27.29 -3.27 43.20
CA THR A 155 -27.11 -2.34 42.06
C THR A 155 -25.70 -1.74 41.99
N GLU A 156 -24.84 -2.05 42.96
CA GLU A 156 -23.49 -1.53 43.12
C GLU A 156 -22.64 -1.72 41.87
N ARG A 157 -22.55 -2.94 41.34
CA ARG A 157 -21.75 -3.25 40.15
C ARG A 157 -22.13 -2.37 38.96
N LYS A 158 -23.42 -2.28 38.65
CA LYS A 158 -23.93 -1.45 37.54
C LYS A 158 -23.66 0.03 37.78
N TYR A 159 -23.80 0.49 39.02
CA TYR A 159 -23.51 1.87 39.40
C TYR A 159 -22.02 2.21 39.24
N PHE A 160 -21.14 1.27 39.58
CA PHE A 160 -19.69 1.39 39.46
C PHE A 160 -19.25 1.42 37.98
N GLU A 161 -19.78 0.51 37.17
CA GLU A 161 -19.50 0.41 35.72
C GLU A 161 -19.95 1.65 34.93
N THR A 162 -21.07 2.25 35.33
CA THR A 162 -21.68 3.37 34.59
C THR A 162 -21.28 4.73 35.18
N PHE A 163 -21.71 5.04 36.40
CA PHE A 163 -21.58 6.35 37.01
C PHE A 163 -20.18 6.58 37.58
N VAL A 164 -19.69 5.68 38.45
CA VAL A 164 -18.42 5.89 39.17
C VAL A 164 -17.24 5.93 38.21
N ARG A 165 -17.21 5.04 37.22
CA ARG A 165 -16.19 5.03 36.16
C ARG A 165 -16.06 6.38 35.46
N GLY A 166 -17.17 6.94 34.98
CA GLY A 166 -17.19 8.23 34.29
C GLY A 166 -16.88 9.41 35.22
N LEU A 167 -17.13 9.27 36.53
CA LEU A 167 -16.77 10.26 37.53
C LEU A 167 -15.27 10.29 37.81
N ILE A 168 -14.63 9.12 37.99
CA ILE A 168 -13.17 8.98 38.19
C ILE A 168 -12.40 9.47 36.96
N GLU A 169 -12.97 9.31 35.76
CA GLU A 169 -12.36 9.78 34.51
C GLU A 169 -12.18 11.32 34.50
N LYS A 170 -13.18 12.04 35.03
CA LYS A 170 -13.27 13.51 34.92
C LYS A 170 -12.86 14.27 36.19
N HIS A 171 -12.94 13.63 37.35
CA HIS A 171 -12.80 14.31 38.64
C HIS A 171 -11.87 13.58 39.60
N HIS A 172 -11.39 14.30 40.61
CA HIS A 172 -10.75 13.67 41.75
C HIS A 172 -11.80 12.97 42.61
N VAL A 173 -11.49 11.73 42.99
CA VAL A 173 -12.36 10.87 43.78
C VAL A 173 -11.57 10.33 44.95
N TYR A 174 -12.12 10.49 46.15
CA TYR A 174 -11.69 9.78 47.33
C TYR A 174 -12.48 8.48 47.44
N ALA A 175 -11.78 7.36 47.51
CA ALA A 175 -12.37 6.03 47.58
C ALA A 175 -11.95 5.33 48.86
N GLU A 176 -12.93 4.78 49.56
CA GLU A 176 -12.76 3.93 50.72
C GLU A 176 -13.57 2.65 50.49
N GLY A 177 -12.92 1.47 50.61
CA GLY A 177 -13.53 0.16 50.32
C GLY A 177 -13.42 -0.32 48.86
N PHE A 178 -12.71 0.42 48.00
CA PHE A 178 -12.21 -0.02 46.69
C PHE A 178 -10.94 0.77 46.31
N SER A 179 -10.15 0.26 45.36
CA SER A 179 -8.89 0.89 44.94
C SER A 179 -9.04 1.65 43.62
N ILE A 180 -8.32 2.76 43.51
CA ILE A 180 -8.12 3.50 42.26
C ILE A 180 -6.63 3.55 41.99
N GLU A 181 -6.18 2.81 40.99
CA GLU A 181 -4.78 2.74 40.59
C GLU A 181 -4.56 3.64 39.39
N THR A 182 -3.66 4.63 39.52
CA THR A 182 -3.32 5.51 38.41
C THR A 182 -2.09 4.98 37.70
N HIS A 183 -2.25 4.65 36.43
CA HIS A 183 -1.19 4.13 35.58
C HIS A 183 -0.69 5.22 34.63
N GLN A 184 0.63 5.41 34.62
CA GLN A 184 1.34 6.25 33.67
C GLN A 184 2.39 5.36 33.01
N HIS A 185 1.99 4.70 31.92
CA HIS A 185 2.86 3.81 31.16
C HIS A 185 3.51 4.57 30.00
N ASP A 186 4.72 4.16 29.63
CA ASP A 186 5.28 4.49 28.33
C ASP A 186 4.45 3.81 27.25
N ALA A 187 3.97 4.61 26.30
CA ALA A 187 3.07 4.15 25.27
C ALA A 187 3.86 3.52 24.10
N VAL A 188 3.35 2.42 23.57
CA VAL A 188 3.89 1.78 22.36
C VAL A 188 2.88 1.95 21.21
N PRO A 189 3.27 2.50 20.05
CA PRO A 189 2.39 2.55 18.90
C PRO A 189 2.28 1.16 18.27
N VAL A 190 1.05 0.72 18.04
CA VAL A 190 0.72 -0.62 17.54
C VAL A 190 -0.05 -0.48 16.24
N LEU A 191 0.51 -1.01 15.14
CA LEU A 191 -0.14 -1.07 13.85
C LEU A 191 -0.81 -2.44 13.68
N LYS A 192 -2.14 -2.44 13.66
CA LYS A 192 -2.91 -3.64 13.34
C LYS A 192 -3.10 -3.76 11.84
N LEU A 193 -2.78 -4.93 11.29
CA LEU A 193 -3.08 -5.28 9.91
C LEU A 193 -4.47 -5.90 9.81
N LEU A 194 -5.34 -5.25 9.04
CA LEU A 194 -6.65 -5.76 8.63
C LEU A 194 -6.51 -6.28 7.20
N TYR A 195 -6.10 -7.55 7.06
CA TYR A 195 -5.87 -8.17 5.76
C TYR A 195 -7.18 -8.64 5.12
N VAL A 196 -7.33 -8.37 3.83
CA VAL A 196 -8.44 -8.84 3.00
C VAL A 196 -7.87 -9.39 1.70
N GLU A 197 -7.98 -10.72 1.49
CA GLU A 197 -7.33 -11.46 0.40
C GLU A 197 -7.65 -10.92 -1.00
N ASN A 198 -8.92 -10.59 -1.25
CA ASN A 198 -9.41 -10.07 -2.54
C ASN A 198 -10.03 -8.67 -2.41
N GLY A 199 -9.56 -7.89 -1.43
CA GLY A 199 -10.08 -6.56 -1.14
C GLY A 199 -8.98 -5.58 -0.78
N THR A 200 -9.40 -4.40 -0.33
CA THR A 200 -8.46 -3.38 0.15
C THR A 200 -8.10 -3.71 1.60
N SER A 201 -6.90 -4.23 1.80
CA SER A 201 -6.33 -4.37 3.14
C SER A 201 -6.08 -2.98 3.75
N GLN A 202 -6.16 -2.86 5.07
CA GLN A 202 -6.03 -1.59 5.78
C GLN A 202 -5.16 -1.75 7.02
N LEU A 203 -4.61 -0.63 7.51
CA LEU A 203 -3.91 -0.56 8.78
C LEU A 203 -4.74 0.22 9.80
N GLN A 204 -4.66 -0.17 11.08
CA GLN A 204 -5.25 0.60 12.16
C GLN A 204 -4.21 0.91 13.23
N LEU A 205 -3.96 2.21 13.45
CA LEU A 205 -3.08 2.67 14.51
C LEU A 205 -3.77 2.59 15.87
N ASN A 206 -3.13 1.90 16.79
CA ASN A 206 -3.50 1.78 18.18
C ASN A 206 -2.33 2.18 19.09
N PHE A 207 -2.61 2.42 20.36
CA PHE A 207 -1.61 2.77 21.35
C PHE A 207 -1.76 1.86 22.56
N ARG A 208 -0.68 1.13 22.89
CA ARG A 208 -0.63 0.24 24.04
C ARG A 208 -0.06 0.98 25.24
N TYR A 209 -0.79 0.98 26.35
CA TYR A 209 -0.36 1.49 27.65
C TYR A 209 -0.44 0.33 28.65
N GLY A 210 0.68 -0.35 28.90
CA GLY A 210 0.69 -1.58 29.69
C GLY A 210 -0.20 -2.66 29.04
N PRO A 211 -1.19 -3.24 29.74
CA PRO A 211 -2.08 -4.26 29.18
C PRO A 211 -3.24 -3.67 28.35
N TYR A 212 -3.38 -2.33 28.29
CA TYR A 212 -4.53 -1.68 27.67
C TYR A 212 -4.19 -1.18 26.26
N LEU A 213 -5.07 -1.48 25.30
CA LEU A 213 -4.97 -1.02 23.92
C LEU A 213 -6.06 0.00 23.61
N PHE A 214 -5.69 1.11 22.97
CA PHE A 214 -6.61 2.18 22.57
C PHE A 214 -6.47 2.47 21.08
N ALA A 215 -7.59 2.58 20.38
CA ALA A 215 -7.59 3.07 19.00
C ALA A 215 -7.17 4.55 18.95
N SER A 216 -6.50 4.93 17.87
CA SER A 216 -6.16 6.33 17.60
C SER A 216 -7.43 7.17 17.35
N GLY A 217 -7.38 8.45 17.72
CA GLY A 217 -8.49 9.40 17.54
C GLY A 217 -9.47 9.54 18.72
N GLY A 218 -9.25 8.83 19.83
CA GLY A 218 -10.04 9.04 21.04
C GLY A 218 -9.74 10.37 21.75
N GLU A 219 -10.79 11.13 22.12
CA GLU A 219 -10.64 12.44 22.76
C GLU A 219 -10.28 12.38 24.27
N SER A 220 -10.54 11.24 24.92
CA SER A 220 -10.34 11.09 26.36
C SER A 220 -8.85 10.94 26.73
N LYS A 221 -8.27 11.98 27.34
CA LYS A 221 -6.92 11.97 27.95
C LYS A 221 -6.76 10.96 29.09
N VAL A 222 -7.87 10.63 29.75
CA VAL A 222 -7.91 9.67 30.86
C VAL A 222 -8.96 8.65 30.51
N THR A 223 -8.68 7.37 30.70
CA THR A 223 -9.69 6.32 30.60
C THR A 223 -9.65 5.47 31.85
N VAL A 224 -10.81 5.04 32.32
CA VAL A 224 -10.91 4.21 33.52
C VAL A 224 -11.46 2.83 33.14
N ARG A 225 -10.73 1.77 33.48
CA ARG A 225 -11.20 0.39 33.38
C ARG A 225 -11.52 -0.12 34.78
N MET A 226 -12.63 -0.85 34.92
CA MET A 226 -13.04 -1.45 36.18
C MET A 226 -12.75 -2.95 36.11
N GLN A 227 -12.13 -3.47 37.15
CA GLN A 227 -12.00 -4.89 37.43
C GLN A 227 -12.70 -5.19 38.76
N TYR A 228 -13.37 -6.33 38.83
CA TYR A 228 -14.00 -6.81 40.05
C TYR A 228 -13.50 -8.23 40.33
N ASP A 229 -12.90 -8.43 41.50
CA ASP A 229 -12.51 -9.73 42.01
C ASP A 229 -13.63 -10.26 42.92
N GLU A 230 -14.32 -11.30 42.47
CA GLU A 230 -15.43 -11.92 43.19
C GLU A 230 -14.98 -12.66 44.45
N ALA A 231 -13.76 -13.20 44.48
CA ALA A 231 -13.26 -13.94 45.64
C ALA A 231 -12.85 -13.01 46.78
N ALA A 232 -12.28 -11.85 46.44
CA ALA A 232 -11.86 -10.82 47.39
C ALA A 232 -12.94 -9.76 47.69
N ASP A 233 -14.08 -9.80 47.00
CA ASP A 233 -15.12 -8.75 47.01
C ASP A 233 -14.52 -7.34 46.81
N GLN A 234 -13.60 -7.22 45.85
CA GLN A 234 -12.78 -6.02 45.66
C GLN A 234 -12.95 -5.44 44.26
N TYR A 235 -13.27 -4.14 44.20
CA TYR A 235 -13.24 -3.35 42.97
C TYR A 235 -11.89 -2.65 42.84
N THR A 236 -11.31 -2.72 41.64
CA THR A 236 -10.13 -1.96 41.26
C THR A 236 -10.44 -1.14 40.01
N PHE A 237 -10.26 0.18 40.11
CA PHE A 237 -10.38 1.08 38.97
C PHE A 237 -8.98 1.47 38.49
N HIS A 238 -8.63 1.01 37.29
CA HIS A 238 -7.37 1.37 36.66
C HIS A 238 -7.59 2.63 35.84
N ARG A 239 -7.00 3.73 36.28
CA ARG A 239 -7.03 5.04 35.65
C ARG A 239 -5.80 5.20 34.76
N ILE A 240 -5.97 5.06 33.46
CA ILE A 240 -4.91 5.17 32.46
C ILE A 240 -4.83 6.61 31.96
N LYS A 241 -3.67 7.25 32.11
CA LYS A 241 -3.39 8.56 31.54
C LYS A 241 -2.70 8.41 30.19
N ARG A 242 -3.28 9.01 29.15
CA ARG A 242 -2.80 8.96 27.77
C ARG A 242 -2.15 10.28 27.38
N SER A 243 -1.09 10.19 26.57
CA SER A 243 -0.41 11.36 26.00
C SER A 243 -0.94 11.63 24.58
N LEU A 244 -2.07 12.33 24.46
CA LEU A 244 -2.69 12.58 23.15
C LEU A 244 -1.78 13.37 22.18
N GLN A 245 -0.91 14.24 22.70
CA GLN A 245 0.05 14.97 21.87
C GLN A 245 1.10 14.03 21.25
N TRP A 246 1.58 13.05 22.02
CA TRP A 246 2.50 12.06 21.51
C TRP A 246 1.81 11.11 20.52
N GLU A 247 0.57 10.71 20.81
CA GLU A 247 -0.25 9.88 19.92
C GLU A 247 -0.47 10.57 18.56
N GLU A 248 -0.82 11.86 18.56
CA GLU A 248 -1.00 12.62 17.32
C GLU A 248 0.31 12.74 16.52
N LYS A 249 1.45 12.93 17.21
CA LYS A 249 2.76 12.95 16.54
C LYS A 249 3.05 11.62 15.83
N ARG A 250 2.79 10.48 16.49
CA ARG A 250 2.94 9.15 15.87
C ARG A 250 2.01 8.96 14.68
N MET A 251 0.79 9.48 14.78
CA MET A 251 -0.11 9.46 13.64
C MET A 251 0.44 10.28 12.47
N GLN A 252 0.94 11.50 12.73
CA GLN A 252 1.52 12.33 11.69
C GLN A 252 2.75 11.68 11.02
N GLU A 253 3.63 11.03 11.78
CA GLU A 253 4.78 10.29 11.24
C GLU A 253 4.38 9.23 10.20
N LEU A 254 3.23 8.58 10.37
CA LEU A 254 2.71 7.61 9.41
C LEU A 254 2.10 8.29 8.18
N LEU A 255 1.43 9.43 8.37
CA LEU A 255 0.88 10.20 7.25
C LEU A 255 1.99 10.76 6.35
N ASP A 256 3.07 11.27 6.95
CA ASP A 256 4.25 11.76 6.25
C ASP A 256 4.96 10.65 5.45
N ARG A 257 4.71 9.37 5.78
CA ARG A 257 5.21 8.18 5.08
C ARG A 257 4.26 7.65 4.00
N GLY A 258 3.26 8.45 3.61
CA GLY A 258 2.36 8.12 2.50
C GLY A 258 1.10 7.35 2.88
N LEU A 259 0.81 7.19 4.19
CA LEU A 259 -0.49 6.69 4.63
C LEU A 259 -1.53 7.82 4.66
N TYR A 260 -2.78 7.50 4.39
CA TYR A 260 -3.90 8.43 4.48
C TYR A 260 -5.06 7.82 5.26
N ARG A 261 -5.85 8.67 5.91
CA ARG A 261 -7.04 8.24 6.65
C ARG A 261 -8.18 7.97 5.68
N THR A 262 -8.73 6.76 5.69
CA THR A 262 -9.83 6.36 4.79
C THR A 262 -11.21 6.70 5.35
N SER A 263 -11.30 6.90 6.68
CA SER A 263 -12.53 7.27 7.37
C SER A 263 -12.25 8.08 8.63
N ALA A 264 -13.08 9.09 8.87
CA ALA A 264 -13.05 9.89 10.11
C ALA A 264 -13.47 9.08 11.36
N LEU A 265 -14.16 7.95 11.19
CA LEU A 265 -14.75 7.18 12.30
C LEU A 265 -13.88 6.02 12.80
N PHE A 266 -13.10 5.40 11.92
CA PHE A 266 -12.40 4.15 12.25
C PHE A 266 -10.86 4.28 12.27
N SER A 267 -10.33 5.47 11.97
CA SER A 267 -8.89 5.74 11.90
C SER A 267 -8.11 4.70 11.08
N ASN A 268 -8.77 4.12 10.07
CA ASN A 268 -8.17 3.18 9.15
C ASN A 268 -7.25 3.93 8.18
N LEU A 269 -6.16 3.29 7.83
CA LEU A 269 -5.07 3.84 7.04
C LEU A 269 -4.82 2.96 5.82
N GLU A 270 -4.61 3.59 4.68
CA GLU A 270 -4.19 2.96 3.43
C GLU A 270 -2.99 3.74 2.85
N PRO A 271 -2.09 3.11 2.07
CA PRO A 271 -1.00 3.81 1.38
C PRO A 271 -1.42 4.31 -0.01
N LEU A 272 -1.01 5.53 -0.34
CA LEU A 272 -1.22 6.17 -1.65
C LEU A 272 0.15 6.47 -2.28
N ALA A 273 0.33 6.11 -3.55
CA ALA A 273 1.45 6.56 -4.37
C ALA A 273 1.03 7.80 -5.17
N ASN A 274 1.90 8.81 -5.18
CA ASN A 274 1.90 9.99 -6.05
C ASN A 274 0.52 10.44 -6.57
N GLY A 275 -0.39 10.73 -5.64
CA GLY A 275 -1.58 11.52 -5.91
C GLY A 275 -2.87 10.78 -6.24
N ASP A 276 -2.88 9.48 -6.58
CA ASP A 276 -4.14 8.71 -6.72
C ASP A 276 -3.98 7.17 -6.87
N GLU A 277 -2.76 6.63 -6.99
CA GLU A 277 -2.59 5.19 -7.19
C GLU A 277 -2.54 4.45 -5.86
N ARG A 278 -3.44 3.49 -5.66
CA ARG A 278 -3.49 2.68 -4.42
C ARG A 278 -2.33 1.70 -4.43
N VAL A 279 -1.51 1.77 -3.38
CA VAL A 279 -0.47 0.77 -3.15
C VAL A 279 -1.04 -0.33 -2.25
N SER A 280 -0.55 -1.55 -2.41
CA SER A 280 -0.87 -2.61 -1.46
C SER A 280 -0.33 -2.28 -0.07
N VAL A 281 -1.16 -2.41 0.96
CA VAL A 281 -0.72 -2.30 2.38
C VAL A 281 0.43 -3.26 2.68
N MET A 282 0.42 -4.44 2.07
CA MET A 282 1.46 -5.45 2.30
C MET A 282 2.81 -5.01 1.72
N ASP A 283 2.79 -4.41 0.54
CA ASP A 283 3.99 -3.87 -0.09
C ASP A 283 4.54 -2.70 0.72
N TRP A 284 3.69 -1.76 1.13
CA TRP A 284 4.11 -0.64 1.98
C TRP A 284 4.67 -1.11 3.33
N LEU A 285 4.02 -2.09 3.98
CA LEU A 285 4.50 -2.65 5.25
C LEU A 285 5.88 -3.29 5.08
N ARG A 286 6.08 -4.08 4.02
CA ARG A 286 7.38 -4.70 3.72
C ARG A 286 8.47 -3.65 3.58
N ASP A 287 8.21 -2.60 2.80
CA ASP A 287 9.20 -1.57 2.50
C ASP A 287 9.52 -0.69 3.71
N GLN A 288 8.54 -0.47 4.60
CA GLN A 288 8.70 0.36 5.81
C GLN A 288 9.02 -0.44 7.08
N ASN A 289 9.01 -1.77 7.06
CA ASN A 289 9.09 -2.63 8.24
C ASN A 289 10.32 -2.35 9.13
N ASP A 290 11.51 -2.25 8.50
CA ASP A 290 12.78 -2.01 9.19
C ASP A 290 12.76 -0.67 9.96
N GLU A 291 12.19 0.35 9.33
CA GLU A 291 12.15 1.71 9.86
C GLU A 291 11.04 1.89 10.90
N LEU A 292 9.88 1.27 10.71
CA LEU A 292 8.81 1.20 11.72
C LEU A 292 9.32 0.53 13.00
N SER A 293 10.03 -0.58 12.87
CA SER A 293 10.66 -1.27 14.00
C SER A 293 11.67 -0.38 14.73
N ARG A 294 12.49 0.38 13.99
CA ARG A 294 13.44 1.36 14.56
C ARG A 294 12.75 2.49 15.33
N LEU A 295 11.60 2.94 14.84
CA LEU A 295 10.78 3.97 15.48
C LEU A 295 9.95 3.45 16.66
N GLY A 296 9.96 2.14 16.89
CA GLY A 296 9.28 1.47 18.00
C GLY A 296 7.82 1.10 17.72
N TYR A 297 7.41 1.03 16.46
CA TYR A 297 6.09 0.51 16.09
C TYR A 297 6.07 -1.02 16.18
N GLU A 298 5.03 -1.56 16.82
CA GLU A 298 4.75 -2.98 16.80
C GLU A 298 3.66 -3.30 15.77
N ILE A 299 3.94 -4.23 14.86
CA ILE A 299 2.93 -4.71 13.89
C ILE A 299 2.23 -5.94 14.47
N VAL A 300 0.91 -5.89 14.56
CA VAL A 300 0.06 -6.97 15.09
C VAL A 300 -0.85 -7.48 13.98
N GLN A 301 -0.93 -8.80 13.88
CA GLN A 301 -1.78 -9.50 12.93
C GLN A 301 -2.93 -10.15 13.70
N GLU A 302 -4.17 -9.99 13.24
CA GLU A 302 -5.35 -10.46 14.00
C GLU A 302 -5.56 -11.97 13.91
N ASP A 303 -5.19 -12.59 12.80
CA ASP A 303 -5.37 -14.03 12.60
C ASP A 303 -4.19 -14.82 13.20
N PRO A 304 -4.39 -15.60 14.28
CA PRO A 304 -3.33 -16.41 14.86
C PRO A 304 -2.89 -17.58 13.97
N HIS A 305 -3.70 -17.96 12.97
CA HIS A 305 -3.44 -19.05 12.04
C HIS A 305 -2.77 -18.59 10.73
N LYS A 306 -2.89 -17.31 10.38
CA LYS A 306 -2.22 -16.70 9.22
C LYS A 306 -1.20 -15.66 9.68
N ARG A 307 0.08 -16.05 9.71
CA ARG A 307 1.19 -15.13 10.00
C ARG A 307 1.86 -14.69 8.71
N PHE A 308 1.66 -13.44 8.33
CA PHE A 308 2.30 -12.82 7.19
C PHE A 308 3.75 -12.45 7.47
N PHE A 309 4.58 -12.60 6.44
CA PHE A 309 5.97 -12.20 6.40
C PHE A 309 6.11 -10.80 5.82
N PHE A 310 6.87 -9.92 6.49
CA PHE A 310 7.10 -8.52 6.09
C PHE A 310 8.59 -8.21 5.83
N GLY A 311 9.44 -9.22 5.65
CA GLY A 311 10.84 -9.00 5.31
C GLY A 311 11.03 -8.67 3.84
N ARG A 312 12.23 -8.17 3.49
CA ARG A 312 12.57 -7.82 2.11
C ARG A 312 12.40 -9.00 1.15
N THR A 313 11.93 -8.68 -0.04
CA THR A 313 11.74 -9.63 -1.13
C THR A 313 12.61 -9.22 -2.29
N GLU A 314 13.44 -10.12 -2.78
CA GLU A 314 14.34 -9.90 -3.91
C GLU A 314 14.19 -11.05 -4.92
N LEU A 315 14.48 -10.79 -6.19
CA LEU A 315 14.47 -11.81 -7.24
C LEU A 315 15.77 -11.74 -8.02
N ASP A 316 16.52 -12.85 -7.99
CA ASP A 316 17.71 -13.02 -8.81
C ASP A 316 17.35 -13.83 -10.05
N LEU A 317 17.70 -13.31 -11.23
CA LEU A 317 17.45 -13.92 -12.52
C LEU A 317 18.75 -14.10 -13.30
N THR A 318 19.00 -15.32 -13.77
CA THR A 318 20.13 -15.69 -14.61
C THR A 318 19.63 -16.42 -15.84
N VAL A 319 20.05 -15.99 -17.03
CA VAL A 319 19.66 -16.62 -18.30
C VAL A 319 20.87 -17.32 -18.90
N LYS A 320 20.67 -18.58 -19.29
CA LYS A 320 21.67 -19.38 -20.01
C LYS A 320 21.16 -19.69 -21.41
N GLU A 321 21.98 -19.44 -22.42
CA GLU A 321 21.64 -19.77 -23.80
C GLU A 321 21.93 -21.25 -24.11
N GLY A 322 20.90 -21.98 -24.56
CA GLY A 322 21.01 -23.29 -25.19
C GLY A 322 20.97 -23.19 -26.73
N ASN A 323 21.03 -24.33 -27.43
CA ASN A 323 20.98 -24.33 -28.89
C ASN A 323 19.65 -23.77 -29.43
N ASP A 324 18.50 -24.16 -28.85
CA ASP A 324 17.17 -23.79 -29.35
C ASP A 324 16.30 -22.98 -28.35
N TRP A 325 16.75 -22.84 -27.10
CA TRP A 325 16.00 -22.15 -26.04
C TRP A 325 16.90 -21.36 -25.09
N PHE A 326 16.30 -20.45 -24.34
CA PHE A 326 16.88 -19.79 -23.17
C PHE A 326 16.39 -20.51 -21.91
N ASP A 327 17.34 -21.02 -21.11
CA ASP A 327 17.07 -21.56 -19.77
C ASP A 327 17.13 -20.41 -18.76
N VAL A 328 15.99 -20.05 -18.20
CA VAL A 328 15.88 -18.98 -17.20
C VAL A 328 15.92 -19.60 -15.80
N GLN A 329 17.00 -19.32 -15.07
CA GLN A 329 17.18 -19.72 -13.67
C GLN A 329 16.83 -18.54 -12.78
N ALA A 330 15.80 -18.69 -11.95
CA ALA A 330 15.28 -17.62 -11.12
C ALA A 330 15.06 -18.09 -9.67
N VAL A 331 15.51 -17.28 -8.71
CA VAL A 331 15.39 -17.55 -7.27
C VAL A 331 14.83 -16.31 -6.58
N ALA A 332 13.64 -16.46 -5.98
CA ALA A 332 13.04 -15.45 -5.13
C ALA A 332 13.57 -15.59 -3.70
N ARG A 333 14.12 -14.52 -3.13
CA ARG A 333 14.52 -14.45 -1.74
C ARG A 333 13.47 -13.71 -0.92
N PHE A 334 12.92 -14.37 0.09
CA PHE A 334 12.05 -13.77 1.09
C PHE A 334 12.81 -13.72 2.42
N GLY A 335 13.50 -12.61 2.68
CA GLY A 335 14.47 -12.50 3.76
C GLY A 335 15.58 -13.56 3.62
N ASN A 336 15.61 -14.52 4.54
CA ASN A 336 16.62 -15.60 4.54
C ASN A 336 16.16 -16.86 3.78
N TYR A 337 14.94 -16.88 3.23
CA TYR A 337 14.41 -18.04 2.52
C TYR A 337 14.62 -17.90 1.02
N GLU A 338 15.32 -18.86 0.42
CA GLU A 338 15.48 -18.95 -1.03
C GLU A 338 14.43 -19.91 -1.61
N VAL A 339 13.58 -19.39 -2.49
CA VAL A 339 12.48 -20.11 -3.13
C VAL A 339 12.75 -20.15 -4.64
N PRO A 340 12.89 -21.33 -5.26
CA PRO A 340 12.95 -21.44 -6.71
C PRO A 340 11.71 -20.80 -7.34
N PHE A 341 11.91 -19.79 -8.21
CA PHE A 341 10.83 -18.94 -8.70
C PHE A 341 9.75 -19.72 -9.47
N ILE A 342 10.12 -20.87 -10.06
CA ILE A 342 9.17 -21.79 -10.70
C ILE A 342 8.06 -22.28 -9.76
N GLN A 343 8.29 -22.33 -8.45
CA GLN A 343 7.25 -22.69 -7.48
C GLN A 343 6.13 -21.66 -7.41
N LEU A 344 6.41 -20.40 -7.76
CA LEU A 344 5.44 -19.32 -7.80
C LEU A 344 4.60 -19.32 -9.09
N ARG A 345 4.87 -20.22 -10.06
CA ARG A 345 4.16 -20.27 -11.35
C ARG A 345 2.64 -20.31 -11.19
N ASN A 346 2.14 -21.25 -10.39
CA ASN A 346 0.69 -21.42 -10.21
C ASN A 346 0.08 -20.24 -9.47
N HIS A 347 0.85 -19.59 -8.59
CA HIS A 347 0.42 -18.40 -7.90
C HIS A 347 0.26 -17.24 -8.88
N ILE A 348 1.29 -16.98 -9.69
CA ILE A 348 1.31 -15.89 -10.68
C ILE A 348 0.25 -16.09 -11.77
N LEU A 349 0.14 -17.30 -12.35
CA LEU A 349 -0.83 -17.57 -13.42
C LEU A 349 -2.29 -17.50 -12.95
N ASN A 350 -2.58 -17.90 -11.70
CA ASN A 350 -3.94 -17.88 -11.15
C ASN A 350 -4.21 -16.64 -10.29
N ASN A 351 -3.30 -15.67 -10.26
CA ASN A 351 -3.41 -14.45 -9.47
C ASN A 351 -3.60 -14.69 -7.95
N VAL A 352 -2.96 -15.74 -7.42
CA VAL A 352 -2.95 -16.06 -5.98
C VAL A 352 -1.76 -15.37 -5.33
N LYS A 353 -2.02 -14.38 -4.47
CA LYS A 353 -0.98 -13.53 -3.86
C LYS A 353 -0.25 -14.16 -2.67
N GLU A 354 -0.88 -15.11 -1.98
CA GLU A 354 -0.32 -15.75 -0.78
C GLU A 354 0.60 -16.92 -1.16
N PHE A 355 1.80 -16.99 -0.58
CA PHE A 355 2.73 -18.11 -0.69
C PHE A 355 3.24 -18.53 0.71
N VAL A 356 3.14 -19.82 1.03
CA VAL A 356 3.55 -20.34 2.34
C VAL A 356 5.05 -20.64 2.35
N LEU A 357 5.78 -19.98 3.23
CA LEU A 357 7.21 -20.17 3.47
C LEU A 357 7.48 -21.45 4.28
N PRO A 358 8.73 -21.98 4.26
CA PRO A 358 9.08 -23.21 4.98
C PRO A 358 8.84 -23.18 6.50
N ASN A 359 8.84 -22.00 7.12
CA ASN A 359 8.54 -21.81 8.54
C ASN A 359 7.03 -21.73 8.86
N GLY A 360 6.16 -21.79 7.85
CA GLY A 360 4.72 -21.66 7.98
C GLY A 360 4.18 -20.23 7.92
N GLU A 361 5.05 -19.22 7.76
CA GLU A 361 4.61 -17.85 7.50
C GLU A 361 4.14 -17.69 6.04
N ILE A 362 3.34 -16.68 5.77
CA ILE A 362 2.75 -16.39 4.46
C ILE A 362 3.45 -15.17 3.89
N ALA A 363 4.24 -15.35 2.83
CA ALA A 363 4.73 -14.25 2.02
C ALA A 363 3.63 -13.79 1.06
N VAL A 364 3.47 -12.47 0.93
CA VAL A 364 2.65 -11.89 -0.14
C VAL A 364 3.57 -11.57 -1.31
N ILE A 365 3.30 -12.20 -2.45
CA ILE A 365 4.05 -12.00 -3.68
C ILE A 365 3.80 -10.55 -4.16
N PRO A 366 4.85 -9.77 -4.49
CA PRO A 366 4.71 -8.40 -4.98
C PRO A 366 3.80 -8.31 -6.21
N GLU A 367 2.92 -7.31 -6.29
CA GLU A 367 1.99 -7.17 -7.42
C GLU A 367 2.72 -6.97 -8.76
N GLU A 368 3.85 -6.25 -8.73
CA GLU A 368 4.74 -6.06 -9.87
C GLU A 368 5.20 -7.39 -10.49
N TRP A 369 5.39 -8.46 -9.70
CA TRP A 369 5.81 -9.75 -10.23
C TRP A 369 4.72 -10.43 -11.05
N PHE A 370 3.45 -10.19 -10.72
CA PHE A 370 2.33 -10.68 -11.53
C PHE A 370 2.27 -9.96 -12.87
N ALA A 371 2.59 -8.67 -12.92
CA ALA A 371 2.63 -7.93 -14.18
C ALA A 371 3.85 -8.32 -15.03
N GLN A 372 5.04 -8.37 -14.42
CA GLN A 372 6.32 -8.55 -15.11
C GLN A 372 6.54 -10.00 -15.60
N TYR A 373 6.20 -11.01 -14.79
CA TYR A 373 6.63 -12.39 -15.06
C TYR A 373 5.53 -13.32 -15.55
N ASN A 374 4.29 -12.84 -15.67
CA ASN A 374 3.19 -13.66 -16.16
C ASN A 374 3.45 -14.17 -17.59
N HIS A 375 3.90 -13.29 -18.49
CA HIS A 375 4.27 -13.67 -19.85
C HIS A 375 5.39 -14.73 -19.88
N LEU A 376 6.39 -14.59 -19.02
CA LEU A 376 7.48 -15.57 -18.91
C LEU A 376 6.97 -16.97 -18.55
N PHE A 377 5.94 -17.09 -17.72
CA PHE A 377 5.32 -18.41 -17.43
C PHE A 377 4.33 -18.90 -18.50
N GLN A 378 3.65 -17.99 -19.20
CA GLN A 378 2.74 -18.35 -20.29
C GLN A 378 3.48 -18.90 -21.50
N PHE A 379 4.60 -18.29 -21.88
CA PHE A 379 5.41 -18.67 -23.04
C PHE A 379 6.49 -19.71 -22.73
N SER A 380 6.59 -20.17 -21.48
CA SER A 380 7.50 -21.26 -21.11
C SER A 380 7.00 -22.60 -21.63
N GLU A 381 7.83 -23.28 -22.42
CA GLU A 381 7.51 -24.59 -23.03
C GLU A 381 7.49 -25.74 -22.00
N ASP A 382 8.21 -25.59 -20.88
CA ASP A 382 8.24 -26.55 -19.77
C ASP A 382 7.38 -26.05 -18.59
N LYS A 383 6.81 -27.00 -17.84
CA LYS A 383 6.08 -26.77 -16.57
C LYS A 383 6.98 -26.78 -15.34
N LYS A 384 8.11 -27.49 -15.40
CA LYS A 384 9.05 -27.72 -14.29
C LYS A 384 10.29 -26.82 -14.34
N ALA A 385 10.54 -26.23 -15.49
CA ALA A 385 11.60 -25.24 -15.72
C ALA A 385 11.02 -24.06 -16.49
N ILE A 386 11.72 -22.93 -16.46
CA ILE A 386 11.37 -21.76 -17.25
C ILE A 386 12.23 -21.80 -18.51
N ARG A 387 11.63 -22.23 -19.61
CA ARG A 387 12.29 -22.39 -20.91
C ARG A 387 11.58 -21.58 -21.97
N LEU A 388 12.27 -20.56 -22.47
CA LEU A 388 11.74 -19.68 -23.50
C LEU A 388 12.39 -20.01 -24.83
N SER A 389 11.57 -20.19 -25.87
CA SER A 389 12.07 -20.28 -27.25
C SER A 389 12.87 -19.03 -27.63
N LYS A 390 13.86 -19.17 -28.53
CA LYS A 390 14.68 -18.04 -28.99
C LYS A 390 13.86 -16.92 -29.67
N TYR A 391 12.68 -17.24 -30.18
CA TYR A 391 11.76 -16.24 -30.74
C TYR A 391 11.22 -15.25 -29.70
N HIS A 392 11.25 -15.61 -28.41
CA HIS A 392 10.74 -14.77 -27.31
C HIS A 392 11.83 -13.91 -26.64
N ILE A 393 12.94 -13.64 -27.33
CA ILE A 393 14.05 -12.81 -26.81
C ILE A 393 13.57 -11.42 -26.32
N GLY A 394 12.54 -10.85 -26.95
CA GLY A 394 11.96 -9.58 -26.52
C GLY A 394 11.46 -9.59 -25.07
N LEU A 395 10.90 -10.72 -24.59
CA LEU A 395 10.46 -10.85 -23.19
C LEU A 395 11.62 -10.78 -22.21
N LEU A 396 12.81 -11.25 -22.60
CA LEU A 396 14.00 -11.16 -21.75
C LEU A 396 14.52 -9.72 -21.64
N ASN A 397 14.38 -8.93 -22.71
CA ASN A 397 14.73 -7.51 -22.69
C ASN A 397 13.81 -6.73 -21.75
N ASP A 398 12.50 -6.94 -21.85
CA ASP A 398 11.51 -6.26 -20.98
C ASP A 398 11.78 -6.52 -19.49
N ILE A 399 12.20 -7.74 -19.15
CA ILE A 399 12.54 -8.09 -17.76
C ILE A 399 13.87 -7.44 -17.33
N SER A 400 14.84 -7.32 -18.24
CA SER A 400 16.15 -6.74 -17.94
C SER A 400 16.11 -5.24 -17.62
N GLU A 401 15.07 -4.53 -18.08
CA GLU A 401 14.88 -3.10 -17.75
C GLU A 401 14.51 -2.88 -16.28
N HIS A 402 13.88 -3.87 -15.64
CA HIS A 402 13.33 -3.75 -14.29
C HIS A 402 14.01 -4.63 -13.25
N THR A 403 14.81 -5.60 -13.69
CA THR A 403 15.41 -6.61 -12.80
C THR A 403 16.86 -6.86 -13.16
N ALA A 404 17.71 -7.02 -12.15
CA ALA A 404 19.10 -7.38 -12.34
C ALA A 404 19.20 -8.73 -13.05
N LEU A 405 19.49 -8.70 -14.34
CA LEU A 405 19.55 -9.85 -15.23
C LEU A 405 20.99 -10.07 -15.65
N THR A 406 21.52 -11.26 -15.37
CA THR A 406 22.83 -11.66 -15.91
C THR A 406 22.59 -12.45 -17.20
N MET A 407 23.00 -11.88 -18.34
CA MET A 407 22.92 -12.49 -19.66
C MET A 407 24.32 -12.75 -20.24
N ASP A 408 24.43 -13.70 -21.17
CA ASP A 408 25.66 -13.87 -21.95
C ASP A 408 25.91 -12.64 -22.85
N ARG A 409 27.18 -12.26 -23.02
CA ARG A 409 27.64 -11.07 -23.78
C ARG A 409 27.07 -10.96 -25.22
N ARG A 410 26.62 -12.06 -25.83
CA ARG A 410 25.98 -12.07 -27.16
C ARG A 410 24.54 -11.56 -27.13
N LEU A 411 23.79 -11.85 -26.06
CA LEU A 411 22.41 -11.42 -25.87
C LEU A 411 22.32 -9.92 -25.61
N GLU A 412 23.26 -9.38 -24.84
CA GLU A 412 23.39 -7.92 -24.62
C GLU A 412 23.57 -7.13 -25.93
N GLN A 413 24.23 -7.72 -26.93
CA GLN A 413 24.44 -7.07 -28.25
C GLN A 413 23.19 -7.09 -29.15
N LEU A 414 22.26 -8.02 -28.92
CA LEU A 414 20.98 -8.09 -29.63
C LEU A 414 19.93 -7.20 -28.95
N ALA A 415 20.00 -7.08 -27.62
CA ALA A 415 19.13 -6.20 -26.83
C ALA A 415 19.37 -4.71 -27.13
N ASN A 416 20.61 -4.32 -27.42
CA ASN A 416 21.02 -2.94 -27.72
C ASN A 416 21.17 -2.66 -29.23
N PHE A 417 20.32 -3.28 -30.07
CA PHE A 417 20.43 -3.17 -31.52
C PHE A 417 19.74 -1.91 -32.07
N ASP A 418 20.51 -0.91 -32.50
CA ASP A 418 20.00 0.34 -33.07
C ASP A 418 19.92 0.35 -34.61
N ALA A 419 20.90 -0.26 -35.32
CA ALA A 419 20.96 -0.26 -36.79
C ALA A 419 21.86 -1.36 -37.37
N ILE A 420 21.64 -1.72 -38.64
CA ILE A 420 22.51 -2.61 -39.43
C ILE A 420 23.73 -1.81 -39.93
N ASP A 421 24.93 -2.31 -39.64
CA ASP A 421 26.18 -1.72 -40.13
C ASP A 421 26.23 -1.67 -41.66
N GLU A 422 26.68 -0.54 -42.22
CA GLU A 422 26.90 -0.42 -43.65
C GLU A 422 28.24 -1.09 -44.04
N ILE A 423 28.20 -2.07 -44.94
CA ILE A 423 29.38 -2.84 -45.34
C ILE A 423 29.77 -2.45 -46.76
N ASP A 424 31.04 -2.12 -47.02
CA ASP A 424 31.52 -1.82 -48.38
C ASP A 424 31.29 -2.97 -49.37
N GLU A 425 30.94 -2.65 -50.61
CA GLU A 425 30.78 -3.63 -51.69
C GLU A 425 32.09 -4.41 -51.95
N PRO A 426 32.03 -5.60 -52.58
CA PRO A 426 33.23 -6.37 -52.91
C PRO A 426 34.07 -5.62 -53.94
N ARG A 427 35.40 -5.69 -53.81
CA ARG A 427 36.33 -5.03 -54.74
C ARG A 427 36.23 -5.59 -56.16
N GLN A 428 35.94 -6.89 -56.31
CA GLN A 428 35.83 -7.59 -57.58
C GLN A 428 34.38 -7.71 -58.07
N PHE A 429 33.48 -6.84 -57.59
CA PHE A 429 32.11 -6.76 -58.09
C PHE A 429 32.04 -5.78 -59.27
N ASN A 430 31.60 -6.26 -60.44
CA ASN A 430 31.48 -5.48 -61.67
C ASN A 430 30.10 -4.83 -61.78
N GLY A 431 29.94 -3.69 -61.11
CA GLY A 431 28.70 -2.92 -61.08
C GLY A 431 28.58 -2.15 -59.76
N SER A 432 27.39 -1.66 -59.45
CA SER A 432 27.05 -1.13 -58.12
C SER A 432 25.69 -1.65 -57.69
N LEU A 433 25.53 -1.93 -56.39
CA LEU A 433 24.24 -2.32 -55.84
C LEU A 433 23.32 -1.10 -55.73
N ARG A 434 22.05 -1.28 -56.08
CA ARG A 434 21.03 -0.25 -55.82
C ARG A 434 20.82 -0.10 -54.31
N PRO A 435 20.34 1.04 -53.79
CA PRO A 435 20.21 1.25 -52.33
C PRO A 435 19.47 0.14 -51.57
N TYR A 436 18.40 -0.41 -52.15
CA TYR A 436 17.67 -1.53 -51.53
C TYR A 436 18.44 -2.86 -51.60
N GLN A 437 19.19 -3.10 -52.68
CA GLN A 437 20.08 -4.27 -52.81
C GLN A 437 21.26 -4.19 -51.85
N LYS A 438 21.75 -2.96 -51.63
CA LYS A 438 22.77 -2.67 -50.62
C LYS A 438 22.25 -2.94 -49.21
N ALA A 439 21.01 -2.60 -48.91
CA ALA A 439 20.37 -2.93 -47.64
C ALA A 439 20.28 -4.46 -47.44
N GLY A 440 19.84 -5.21 -48.46
CA GLY A 440 19.83 -6.68 -48.40
C GLY A 440 21.23 -7.30 -48.25
N TYR A 441 22.23 -6.73 -48.93
CA TYR A 441 23.64 -7.10 -48.76
C TYR A 441 24.16 -6.86 -47.33
N ASN A 442 23.86 -5.70 -46.75
CA ASN A 442 24.22 -5.38 -45.37
C ASN A 442 23.51 -6.34 -44.39
N TRP A 443 22.26 -6.68 -44.66
CA TRP A 443 21.50 -7.64 -43.87
C TRP A 443 22.12 -9.05 -43.89
N PHE A 444 22.64 -9.53 -45.02
CA PHE A 444 23.39 -10.79 -45.06
C PHE A 444 24.64 -10.78 -44.16
N HIS A 445 25.37 -9.67 -44.12
CA HIS A 445 26.52 -9.54 -43.22
C HIS A 445 26.12 -9.45 -41.75
N PHE A 446 24.97 -8.83 -41.46
CA PHE A 446 24.37 -8.89 -40.14
C PHE A 446 24.05 -10.34 -39.74
N LEU A 447 23.34 -11.09 -40.58
CA LEU A 447 23.05 -12.50 -40.30
C LEU A 447 24.33 -13.31 -40.06
N LYS A 448 25.37 -13.10 -40.88
CA LYS A 448 26.69 -13.71 -40.69
C LYS A 448 27.31 -13.33 -39.34
N LYS A 449 27.33 -12.04 -38.98
CA LYS A 449 27.92 -11.51 -37.74
C LYS A 449 27.31 -12.18 -36.50
N TYR A 450 26.00 -12.43 -36.53
CA TYR A 450 25.26 -13.06 -35.42
C TYR A 450 25.02 -14.57 -35.59
N ARG A 451 25.56 -15.18 -36.65
CA ARG A 451 25.39 -16.62 -36.99
C ARG A 451 23.93 -17.05 -37.12
N PHE A 452 23.11 -16.19 -37.70
CA PHE A 452 21.70 -16.48 -38.00
C PHE A 452 21.54 -17.03 -39.42
N GLY A 453 20.53 -17.88 -39.60
CA GLY A 453 19.92 -18.11 -40.91
C GLY A 453 18.91 -17.01 -41.24
N GLY A 454 18.50 -16.91 -42.50
CA GLY A 454 17.50 -15.93 -42.91
C GLY A 454 16.76 -16.34 -44.18
N CYS A 455 15.55 -15.81 -44.34
CA CYS A 455 14.77 -15.92 -45.57
C CYS A 455 14.70 -14.54 -46.22
N LEU A 456 15.36 -14.38 -47.38
CA LEU A 456 15.28 -13.14 -48.15
C LEU A 456 14.02 -13.18 -49.04
N ALA A 457 12.91 -12.66 -48.52
CA ALA A 457 11.61 -12.66 -49.17
C ALA A 457 11.33 -11.37 -49.98
N ASP A 458 12.35 -10.82 -50.65
CA ASP A 458 12.19 -9.66 -51.54
C ASP A 458 11.29 -10.02 -52.74
N ASP A 459 10.50 -9.05 -53.22
CA ASP A 459 9.66 -9.17 -54.42
C ASP A 459 10.48 -9.67 -55.64
N MET A 460 9.78 -10.39 -56.53
CA MET A 460 10.39 -10.88 -57.77
C MET A 460 10.93 -9.72 -58.61
N GLY A 461 12.16 -9.85 -59.12
CA GLY A 461 12.81 -8.82 -59.94
C GLY A 461 13.64 -7.78 -59.16
N LEU A 462 13.69 -7.83 -57.82
CA LEU A 462 14.56 -6.96 -57.01
C LEU A 462 16.04 -7.37 -57.01
N GLY A 463 16.41 -8.42 -57.75
CA GLY A 463 17.81 -8.82 -57.94
C GLY A 463 18.43 -9.51 -56.72
N LYS A 464 17.68 -10.44 -56.09
CA LYS A 464 18.17 -11.32 -55.00
C LYS A 464 19.44 -12.07 -55.39
N THR A 465 19.52 -12.53 -56.63
CA THR A 465 20.69 -13.20 -57.20
C THR A 465 21.94 -12.33 -57.12
N ILE A 466 21.85 -11.07 -57.58
CA ILE A 466 22.95 -10.11 -57.52
C ILE A 466 23.39 -9.83 -56.08
N GLN A 467 22.44 -9.66 -55.14
CA GLN A 467 22.75 -9.45 -53.73
C GLN A 467 23.54 -10.63 -53.14
N THR A 468 23.12 -11.86 -53.44
CA THR A 468 23.77 -13.09 -53.00
C THR A 468 25.15 -13.26 -53.63
N LEU A 469 25.30 -12.99 -54.94
CA LEU A 469 26.59 -13.05 -55.62
C LEU A 469 27.58 -12.01 -55.06
N ALA A 470 27.12 -10.79 -54.80
CA ALA A 470 27.93 -9.77 -54.14
C ALA A 470 28.36 -10.22 -52.74
N PHE A 471 27.46 -10.82 -51.96
CA PHE A 471 27.78 -11.37 -50.64
C PHE A 471 28.87 -12.45 -50.72
N LEU A 472 28.71 -13.45 -51.61
CA LEU A 472 29.69 -14.53 -51.81
C LEU A 472 31.05 -14.02 -52.31
N GLN A 473 31.06 -13.04 -53.22
CA GLN A 473 32.29 -12.40 -53.67
C GLN A 473 33.02 -11.70 -52.51
N LYS A 474 32.30 -11.03 -51.61
CA LYS A 474 32.90 -10.48 -50.39
C LYS A 474 33.48 -11.57 -49.51
N GLN A 475 32.80 -12.72 -49.36
CA GLN A 475 33.33 -13.83 -48.57
C GLN A 475 34.66 -14.33 -49.13
N LYS A 476 34.75 -14.50 -50.45
CA LYS A 476 35.99 -14.86 -51.15
C LYS A 476 37.13 -13.86 -50.86
N GLU A 477 36.86 -12.57 -50.91
CA GLU A 477 37.86 -11.52 -50.64
C GLU A 477 38.35 -11.49 -49.19
N LEU A 478 37.56 -12.01 -48.25
CA LEU A 478 37.90 -12.07 -46.82
C LEU A 478 38.71 -13.32 -46.45
N VAL A 479 38.81 -14.33 -47.34
CA VAL A 479 39.63 -15.52 -47.10
C VAL A 479 41.11 -15.12 -47.13
N ALA A 480 41.90 -15.62 -46.15
CA ALA A 480 43.30 -15.25 -46.04
C ALA A 480 44.11 -15.80 -47.24
N PRO A 481 45.14 -15.07 -47.72
CA PRO A 481 46.01 -15.57 -48.79
C PRO A 481 46.65 -16.91 -48.40
N GLY A 482 46.40 -17.96 -49.20
CA GLY A 482 46.92 -19.31 -48.95
C GLY A 482 45.94 -20.28 -48.29
N GLU A 483 44.78 -19.79 -47.81
CA GLU A 483 43.66 -20.65 -47.46
C GLU A 483 42.89 -21.03 -48.74
N GLY A 484 42.43 -22.29 -48.81
CA GLY A 484 41.62 -22.78 -49.93
C GLY A 484 40.26 -22.08 -50.03
N PRO A 485 39.50 -22.31 -51.11
CA PRO A 485 38.20 -21.68 -51.32
C PRO A 485 37.21 -22.08 -50.22
N MET A 486 36.44 -21.12 -49.68
CA MET A 486 35.31 -21.41 -48.81
C MET A 486 34.07 -21.73 -49.65
N THR A 487 34.02 -22.93 -50.22
CA THR A 487 32.99 -23.35 -51.15
C THR A 487 31.58 -23.26 -50.54
N SER A 488 30.68 -22.62 -51.26
CA SER A 488 29.25 -22.54 -50.92
C SER A 488 28.41 -23.38 -51.89
N LEU A 489 27.25 -23.84 -51.45
CA LEU A 489 26.31 -24.61 -52.25
C LEU A 489 25.06 -23.77 -52.52
N ILE A 490 24.59 -23.78 -53.76
CA ILE A 490 23.26 -23.28 -54.10
C ILE A 490 22.44 -24.36 -54.80
N VAL A 491 21.19 -24.49 -54.35
CA VAL A 491 20.21 -25.43 -54.89
C VAL A 491 19.05 -24.63 -55.47
N MET A 492 18.73 -24.88 -56.74
CA MET A 492 17.72 -24.11 -57.50
C MET A 492 16.96 -24.97 -58.52
N PRO A 493 15.85 -24.52 -59.12
CA PRO A 493 15.26 -25.15 -60.30
C PRO A 493 16.23 -25.16 -61.49
N THR A 494 16.17 -26.22 -62.31
CA THR A 494 17.05 -26.37 -63.48
C THR A 494 16.98 -25.19 -64.44
N SER A 495 15.82 -24.53 -64.55
CA SER A 495 15.60 -23.37 -65.42
C SER A 495 16.39 -22.13 -65.01
N LEU A 496 16.81 -22.01 -63.74
CA LEU A 496 17.50 -20.84 -63.23
C LEU A 496 19.02 -20.88 -63.39
N ILE A 497 19.59 -22.07 -63.66
CA ILE A 497 21.05 -22.25 -63.75
C ILE A 497 21.68 -21.28 -64.74
N TYR A 498 21.11 -21.19 -65.95
CA TYR A 498 21.63 -20.30 -66.99
C TYR A 498 21.59 -18.82 -66.57
N ASN A 499 20.53 -18.40 -65.85
CA ASN A 499 20.44 -17.03 -65.34
C ASN A 499 21.52 -16.75 -64.30
N TRP A 500 21.71 -17.66 -63.33
CA TRP A 500 22.75 -17.54 -62.31
C TRP A 500 24.15 -17.49 -62.90
N GLN A 501 24.44 -18.31 -63.92
CA GLN A 501 25.72 -18.26 -64.63
C GLN A 501 25.93 -16.92 -65.34
N ASN A 502 24.95 -16.45 -66.10
CA ASN A 502 25.06 -15.15 -66.80
C ASN A 502 25.24 -13.98 -65.82
N GLU A 503 24.52 -13.96 -64.70
CA GLU A 503 24.68 -12.94 -63.69
C GLU A 503 26.06 -13.02 -63.01
N ALA A 504 26.55 -14.23 -62.73
CA ALA A 504 27.88 -14.41 -62.18
C ALA A 504 28.98 -13.95 -63.14
N ASP A 505 28.92 -14.36 -64.41
CA ASP A 505 29.88 -13.94 -65.45
C ASP A 505 29.88 -12.42 -65.63
N LYS A 506 28.71 -11.78 -65.47
CA LYS A 506 28.56 -10.34 -65.61
C LYS A 506 29.08 -9.56 -64.39
N PHE A 507 28.67 -9.96 -63.19
CA PHE A 507 28.84 -9.17 -61.96
C PHE A 507 30.00 -9.65 -61.09
N VAL A 508 30.40 -10.92 -61.13
CA VAL A 508 31.46 -11.50 -60.30
C VAL A 508 32.31 -12.50 -61.12
N PRO A 509 32.95 -12.05 -62.23
CA PRO A 509 33.64 -12.95 -63.18
C PRO A 509 34.80 -13.74 -62.57
N GLU A 510 35.34 -13.28 -61.44
CA GLU A 510 36.41 -13.95 -60.71
C GLU A 510 35.90 -15.08 -59.81
N LEU A 511 34.59 -15.18 -59.55
CA LEU A 511 34.00 -16.22 -58.69
C LEU A 511 34.01 -17.56 -59.44
N ARG A 512 34.74 -18.56 -58.93
CA ARG A 512 34.84 -19.88 -59.58
C ARG A 512 33.58 -20.68 -59.29
N ILE A 513 32.83 -20.98 -60.35
CA ILE A 513 31.55 -21.69 -60.25
C ILE A 513 31.66 -23.09 -60.87
N LEU A 514 31.17 -24.09 -60.15
CA LEU A 514 30.93 -25.44 -60.67
C LEU A 514 29.43 -25.68 -60.83
N VAL A 515 28.99 -26.04 -62.03
CA VAL A 515 27.63 -26.54 -62.24
C VAL A 515 27.62 -28.06 -62.08
N HIS A 516 27.23 -28.53 -60.90
CA HIS A 516 27.13 -29.95 -60.56
C HIS A 516 25.78 -30.52 -60.99
N THR A 517 25.63 -30.75 -62.29
CA THR A 517 24.43 -31.35 -62.90
C THR A 517 24.79 -32.33 -64.03
N GLY A 518 23.79 -33.05 -64.57
CA GLY A 518 23.97 -33.97 -65.70
C GLY A 518 24.53 -35.34 -65.32
N ILE A 519 24.62 -36.25 -66.30
CA ILE A 519 24.92 -37.68 -66.07
C ILE A 519 26.43 -37.92 -65.83
N GLY A 520 27.31 -37.09 -66.40
CA GLY A 520 28.77 -37.20 -66.27
C GLY A 520 29.38 -36.48 -65.06
N ARG A 521 28.58 -36.11 -64.06
CA ARG A 521 29.05 -35.39 -62.86
C ARG A 521 29.92 -36.28 -61.98
N SER A 522 30.98 -35.71 -61.38
CA SER A 522 31.88 -36.42 -60.46
C SER A 522 31.12 -36.95 -59.23
N LYS A 523 31.59 -38.05 -58.65
CA LYS A 523 31.03 -38.63 -57.42
C LYS A 523 32.01 -38.56 -56.25
N GLU A 524 33.04 -37.73 -56.37
CA GLU A 524 34.04 -37.53 -55.33
C GLU A 524 33.86 -36.15 -54.68
N PRO A 525 33.77 -36.05 -53.34
CA PRO A 525 33.57 -34.77 -52.64
C PRO A 525 34.67 -33.72 -52.95
N ALA A 526 35.90 -34.18 -53.18
CA ALA A 526 37.05 -33.33 -53.48
C ALA A 526 36.88 -32.49 -54.77
N VAL A 527 35.92 -32.84 -55.65
CA VAL A 527 35.61 -32.05 -56.84
C VAL A 527 35.13 -30.62 -56.52
N PHE A 528 34.61 -30.40 -55.30
CA PHE A 528 34.07 -29.11 -54.87
C PHE A 528 35.15 -28.13 -54.40
N GLU A 529 36.27 -28.64 -53.87
CA GLU A 529 37.36 -27.85 -53.26
C GLU A 529 37.90 -26.71 -54.14
N PRO A 530 38.08 -26.87 -55.47
CA PRO A 530 38.65 -25.80 -56.30
C PRO A 530 37.71 -24.60 -56.54
N TYR A 531 36.43 -24.71 -56.16
CA TYR A 531 35.38 -23.76 -56.52
C TYR A 531 34.89 -22.95 -55.33
N ASP A 532 34.49 -21.71 -55.60
CA ASP A 532 33.94 -20.79 -54.61
C ASP A 532 32.42 -21.03 -54.43
N LEU A 533 31.73 -21.44 -55.49
CA LEU A 533 30.29 -21.74 -55.50
C LEU A 533 29.98 -22.98 -56.35
N VAL A 534 29.21 -23.92 -55.78
CA VAL A 534 28.66 -25.08 -56.48
C VAL A 534 27.17 -24.86 -56.71
N ILE A 535 26.74 -24.91 -57.97
CA ILE A 535 25.35 -24.84 -58.38
C ILE A 535 24.82 -26.25 -58.65
N THR A 536 23.71 -26.61 -58.02
CA THR A 536 23.00 -27.86 -58.30
C THR A 536 21.49 -27.64 -58.31
N THR A 537 20.73 -28.69 -58.62
CA THR A 537 19.27 -28.66 -58.63
C THR A 537 18.67 -29.48 -57.51
N TYR A 538 17.44 -29.17 -57.11
CA TYR A 538 16.73 -29.94 -56.09
C TYR A 538 16.68 -31.45 -56.39
N GLY A 539 16.49 -31.81 -57.67
CA GLY A 539 16.52 -33.21 -58.10
C GLY A 539 17.89 -33.87 -57.91
N ILE A 540 18.96 -33.16 -58.26
CA ILE A 540 20.33 -33.66 -58.10
C ILE A 540 20.73 -33.72 -56.64
N ALA A 541 20.45 -32.68 -55.86
CA ALA A 541 20.71 -32.62 -54.43
C ALA A 541 20.11 -33.82 -53.68
N ARG A 542 18.89 -34.22 -54.05
CA ARG A 542 18.26 -35.43 -53.50
C ARG A 542 18.94 -36.72 -53.94
N SER A 543 19.36 -36.81 -55.21
CA SER A 543 20.02 -38.02 -55.73
C SER A 543 21.47 -38.19 -55.25
N ASP A 544 22.12 -37.07 -54.90
CA ASP A 544 23.54 -37.00 -54.52
C ASP A 544 23.68 -36.58 -53.04
N GLU A 545 22.68 -36.85 -52.21
CA GLU A 545 22.64 -36.46 -50.79
C GLU A 545 23.88 -36.94 -50.02
N GLU A 546 24.28 -38.19 -50.22
CA GLU A 546 25.47 -38.79 -49.58
C GLU A 546 26.77 -38.07 -50.00
N LEU A 547 26.87 -37.65 -51.26
CA LEU A 547 28.03 -36.91 -51.76
C LEU A 547 28.10 -35.50 -51.19
N LEU A 548 26.97 -34.78 -51.19
CA LEU A 548 26.91 -33.41 -50.70
C LEU A 548 27.11 -33.32 -49.19
N SER A 549 26.57 -34.27 -48.43
CA SER A 549 26.76 -34.35 -46.97
C SER A 549 28.18 -34.72 -46.55
N ALA A 550 28.97 -35.32 -47.45
CA ALA A 550 30.38 -35.65 -47.22
C ALA A 550 31.34 -34.44 -47.37
N TYR A 551 30.84 -33.27 -47.77
CA TYR A 551 31.62 -32.05 -47.94
C TYR A 551 31.09 -30.91 -47.06
N TYR A 552 32.00 -30.12 -46.46
CA TYR A 552 31.62 -28.99 -45.64
C TYR A 552 31.41 -27.73 -46.50
N PHE A 553 30.15 -27.32 -46.67
CA PHE A 553 29.82 -26.07 -47.37
C PHE A 553 29.74 -24.89 -46.39
N ASN A 554 30.30 -23.76 -46.79
CA ASN A 554 30.30 -22.52 -46.00
C ASN A 554 28.90 -21.90 -45.89
N TYR A 555 28.16 -21.90 -47.00
CA TYR A 555 26.74 -21.53 -47.04
C TYR A 555 25.98 -22.54 -47.87
N VAL A 556 24.71 -22.76 -47.51
CA VAL A 556 23.73 -23.47 -48.33
C VAL A 556 22.61 -22.48 -48.64
N ILE A 557 22.44 -22.16 -49.92
CA ILE A 557 21.46 -21.21 -50.43
C ILE A 557 20.39 -21.99 -51.18
N LEU A 558 19.12 -21.72 -50.89
CA LEU A 558 17.98 -22.32 -51.55
C LEU A 558 17.26 -21.23 -52.35
N ASP A 559 17.16 -21.41 -53.66
CA ASP A 559 16.47 -20.48 -54.55
C ASP A 559 15.23 -21.14 -55.13
N GLU A 560 14.06 -20.57 -54.87
CA GLU A 560 12.76 -21.05 -55.34
C GLU A 560 12.12 -20.13 -56.40
N SER A 561 12.89 -19.18 -56.96
CA SER A 561 12.39 -18.12 -57.86
C SER A 561 11.57 -18.60 -59.06
#